data_AF-A0A9E0A2J0-F1
#
_entry.id   AF-A0A9E0A2J0-F1
#
_cell.length_a   1.000
_cell.length_b   1.000
_cell.length_c   1.000
_cell.angle_alpha   90.00
_cell.angle_beta   90.00
_cell.angle_gamma   90.00
#
_symmetry.space_group_name_H-M   'P 1'
#
loop_
_entity.id
_entity.type
_entity.pdbx_description
1 polymer ?
#
loop_
_entity_poly.entity_id
_entity_poly.type
_entity_poly.pdbx_seq_one_letter_code
_entity_poly.pdbx_strand_id
1 'polypeptide(L)'
;MKKYVFFLILMFAITMQLLASSNDTIPAFIGIWYTPKMNWYVNFIQHKAIGKPLEVDFNTSSMMSVEGNFGIRRIGLRLGLNAQFENNAISKAYRWGGYLGFKGYWLKIQRSNISGTLYWTGELPPGDYQSQADFNNSYFNIDILKNFKKKRYVDGNWQRDVTDNSGFYWGFGYTSMGFPVEIATLTTEGNLPDDLKFGKPAYDSLYKIRSFNLSGGFDMLRQLCQVGGRYGLIPGQPPMKLAVYASTEDRIGFGPGKLTSRSIQMAEALNPGRTVTSSSFFNVNVHYFLSVGFRYYIKSGPSLIVFAAGYDFEGTAFTPFGANTRKKEDLGLDFSGVLLNHGFTFKMYIAFDRRWNDME
;
A
#
# COMPACT_ATOMS: atom_id res chain seq x y z
N MET A 1 4.98 -13.98 28.45
CA MET A 1 4.76 -13.97 26.98
C MET A 1 5.72 -13.06 26.20
N LYS A 2 5.96 -11.79 26.56
CA LYS A 2 6.87 -10.86 25.82
C LYS A 2 8.30 -11.38 25.57
N LYS A 3 8.90 -12.12 26.52
CA LYS A 3 10.28 -12.67 26.39
C LYS A 3 10.38 -13.84 25.40
N TYR A 4 9.32 -14.63 25.22
CA TYR A 4 9.35 -15.84 24.39
C TYR A 4 9.21 -15.54 22.89
N VAL A 5 8.48 -14.48 22.51
CA VAL A 5 8.39 -14.04 21.11
C VAL A 5 9.72 -13.45 20.64
N PHE A 6 10.37 -12.63 21.47
CA PHE A 6 11.70 -12.10 21.16
C PHE A 6 12.74 -13.23 21.07
N PHE A 7 12.66 -14.20 21.98
CA PHE A 7 13.47 -15.42 21.94
C PHE A 7 13.21 -16.26 20.68
N LEU A 8 11.96 -16.42 20.23
CA LEU A 8 11.62 -17.13 18.99
C LEU A 8 12.11 -16.40 17.74
N ILE A 9 12.02 -15.06 17.70
CA ILE A 9 12.60 -14.25 16.61
C ILE A 9 14.13 -14.41 16.57
N LEU A 10 14.78 -14.41 17.73
CA LEU A 10 16.23 -14.63 17.84
C LEU A 10 16.64 -16.06 17.43
N MET A 11 15.90 -17.07 17.90
CA MET A 11 16.11 -18.48 17.59
C MET A 11 15.84 -18.79 16.11
N PHE A 12 14.88 -18.10 15.50
CA PHE A 12 14.63 -18.19 14.07
C PHE A 12 15.81 -17.63 13.25
N ALA A 13 16.38 -16.49 13.65
CA ALA A 13 17.60 -15.98 13.03
C ALA A 13 18.80 -16.95 13.17
N ILE A 14 18.97 -17.58 14.33
CA ILE A 14 20.05 -18.56 14.59
C ILE A 14 19.85 -19.84 13.76
N THR A 15 18.63 -20.35 13.66
CA THR A 15 18.32 -21.54 12.83
C THR A 15 18.50 -21.26 11.33
N MET A 16 18.18 -20.05 10.88
CA MET A 16 18.48 -19.61 9.50
C MET A 16 19.99 -19.49 9.24
N GLN A 17 20.79 -19.09 10.23
CA GLN A 17 22.26 -19.04 10.15
C GLN A 17 22.88 -20.43 9.93
N LEU A 18 22.34 -21.46 10.58
CA LEU A 18 22.79 -22.86 10.46
C LEU A 18 22.45 -23.47 9.09
N LEU A 19 21.33 -23.06 8.50
CA LEU A 19 20.85 -23.60 7.22
C LEU A 19 21.45 -22.95 5.98
N ALA A 20 22.26 -21.88 6.08
CA ALA A 20 22.90 -21.17 4.96
C ALA A 20 23.95 -22.03 4.19
N SER A 21 23.87 -22.14 2.85
CA SER A 21 24.83 -22.85 1.97
C SER A 21 24.95 -22.11 0.63
N SER A 22 26.08 -22.33 -0.06
CA SER A 22 26.69 -21.44 -1.06
C SER A 22 25.96 -21.27 -2.41
N ASN A 23 24.96 -22.08 -2.73
CA ASN A 23 24.45 -22.19 -4.11
C ASN A 23 23.08 -21.53 -4.38
N ASP A 24 22.72 -20.45 -3.66
CA ASP A 24 21.67 -19.53 -4.11
C ASP A 24 21.98 -18.07 -3.71
N THR A 25 21.42 -17.10 -4.47
CA THR A 25 21.99 -15.77 -4.69
C THR A 25 21.48 -14.63 -3.82
N ILE A 26 20.58 -14.84 -2.86
CA ILE A 26 20.07 -13.77 -1.97
C ILE A 26 20.05 -14.18 -0.49
N PRO A 27 20.44 -13.25 0.43
CA PRO A 27 20.42 -13.45 1.87
C PRO A 27 19.04 -13.78 2.41
N ALA A 28 19.01 -14.63 3.44
CA ALA A 28 17.85 -14.71 4.33
C ALA A 28 17.77 -13.40 5.11
N PHE A 29 16.58 -12.83 5.26
CA PHE A 29 16.41 -11.64 6.10
C PHE A 29 15.12 -11.68 6.91
N ILE A 30 15.12 -10.90 7.99
CA ILE A 30 13.97 -10.56 8.81
C ILE A 30 13.93 -9.04 8.91
N GLY A 31 12.78 -8.45 8.60
CA GLY A 31 12.48 -7.03 8.79
C GLY A 31 11.40 -6.86 9.85
N ILE A 32 11.57 -5.86 10.71
CA ILE A 32 10.57 -5.42 11.69
C ILE A 32 10.40 -3.93 11.52
N TRP A 33 9.15 -3.48 11.47
CA TRP A 33 8.79 -2.07 11.35
C TRP A 33 7.77 -1.70 12.42
N TYR A 34 7.87 -0.49 12.95
CA TYR A 34 6.94 0.02 13.94
C TYR A 34 6.66 1.50 13.71
N THR A 35 5.39 1.79 13.47
CA THR A 35 4.82 3.13 13.34
C THR A 35 3.94 3.38 14.56
N PRO A 36 4.41 4.11 15.59
CA PRO A 36 3.69 4.28 16.85
C PRO A 36 2.39 5.07 16.73
N LYS A 37 2.33 6.01 15.77
CA LYS A 37 1.14 6.81 15.50
C LYS A 37 0.97 7.02 14.00
N MET A 38 -0.18 6.61 13.49
CA MET A 38 -0.65 6.92 12.14
C MET A 38 -1.68 8.05 12.21
N ASN A 39 -1.48 9.08 11.40
CA ASN A 39 -2.45 10.15 11.22
C ASN A 39 -3.13 9.94 9.87
N TRP A 40 -4.46 9.94 9.88
CA TRP A 40 -5.29 9.79 8.69
C TRP A 40 -5.82 11.14 8.23
N TYR A 41 -5.87 11.32 6.92
CA TYR A 41 -6.47 12.46 6.26
C TYR A 41 -7.37 11.96 5.14
N VAL A 42 -8.65 12.31 5.20
CA VAL A 42 -9.65 11.98 4.18
C VAL A 42 -10.17 13.28 3.60
N ASN A 43 -10.17 13.39 2.28
CA ASN A 43 -10.68 14.57 1.61
C ASN A 43 -11.30 14.24 0.25
N PHE A 44 -12.52 14.72 0.02
CA PHE A 44 -13.21 14.64 -1.26
C PHE A 44 -13.06 15.97 -2.02
N ILE A 45 -13.03 15.90 -3.34
CA ILE A 45 -12.80 17.08 -4.19
C ILE A 45 -13.96 18.09 -4.05
N GLN A 46 -15.16 17.59 -3.77
CA GLN A 46 -16.40 18.35 -3.69
C GLN A 46 -16.56 19.10 -2.37
N HIS A 47 -15.66 18.91 -1.40
CA HIS A 47 -15.77 19.49 -0.06
C HIS A 47 -15.92 21.02 -0.03
N LYS A 48 -15.37 21.73 -1.03
CA LYS A 48 -15.53 23.19 -1.14
C LYS A 48 -16.97 23.61 -1.43
N ALA A 49 -17.75 22.75 -2.09
CA ALA A 49 -19.10 23.05 -2.52
C ALA A 49 -20.17 22.47 -1.58
N ILE A 50 -19.97 21.27 -1.06
CA ILE A 50 -20.97 20.55 -0.23
C ILE A 50 -20.60 20.47 1.26
N GLY A 51 -19.47 21.07 1.67
CA GLY A 51 -18.96 20.96 3.03
C GLY A 51 -18.21 19.65 3.27
N LYS A 52 -18.05 19.24 4.53
CA LYS A 52 -17.40 17.96 4.91
C LYS A 52 -18.37 17.06 5.68
N PRO A 53 -19.46 16.59 5.06
CA PRO A 53 -20.46 15.80 5.77
C PRO A 53 -19.96 14.44 6.23
N LEU A 54 -18.94 13.86 5.59
CA LEU A 54 -18.34 12.59 6.01
C LEU A 54 -17.02 12.76 6.77
N GLU A 55 -16.97 12.24 7.99
CA GLU A 55 -15.75 12.02 8.76
C GLU A 55 -15.52 10.52 8.94
N VAL A 56 -14.26 10.09 8.94
CA VAL A 56 -13.87 8.67 9.03
C VAL A 56 -12.78 8.52 10.08
N ASP A 57 -13.06 7.73 11.12
CA ASP A 57 -12.11 7.34 12.13
C ASP A 57 -11.66 5.89 11.89
N PHE A 58 -10.39 5.69 11.58
CA PHE A 58 -9.85 4.37 11.26
C PHE A 58 -9.36 3.66 12.53
N ASN A 59 -9.70 2.39 12.69
CA ASN A 59 -9.26 1.58 13.84
C ASN A 59 -7.72 1.48 13.94
N THR A 60 -7.03 1.55 12.80
CA THR A 60 -5.58 1.44 12.72
C THR A 60 -4.91 2.77 13.10
N SER A 61 -4.60 2.95 14.38
CA SER A 61 -3.87 4.11 14.92
C SER A 61 -2.37 3.89 15.08
N SER A 62 -1.91 2.64 15.03
CA SER A 62 -0.50 2.26 15.04
C SER A 62 -0.29 0.96 14.25
N MET A 63 0.91 0.77 13.69
CA MET A 63 1.23 -0.38 12.84
C MET A 63 2.56 -0.99 13.25
N MET A 64 2.57 -2.30 13.49
CA MET A 64 3.79 -3.10 13.55
C MET A 64 3.79 -4.08 12.38
N SER A 65 4.86 -4.12 11.60
CA SER A 65 5.00 -5.07 10.50
C SER A 65 6.19 -5.99 10.75
N VAL A 66 6.09 -7.24 10.32
CA VAL A 66 7.20 -8.20 10.32
C VAL A 66 7.26 -8.85 8.94
N GLU A 67 8.43 -8.85 8.31
CA GLU A 67 8.72 -9.58 7.08
C GLU A 67 9.85 -10.57 7.33
N GLY A 68 9.76 -11.74 6.72
CA GLY A 68 10.86 -12.68 6.66
C GLY A 68 10.90 -13.36 5.31
N ASN A 69 12.08 -13.80 4.88
CA ASN A 69 12.20 -14.62 3.68
C ASN A 69 13.13 -15.83 3.86
N PHE A 70 12.91 -16.83 3.01
CA PHE A 70 13.80 -17.95 2.85
C PHE A 70 13.80 -18.44 1.39
N GLY A 71 14.86 -19.10 0.97
CA GLY A 71 15.02 -19.61 -0.40
C GLY A 71 15.16 -21.14 -0.44
N ILE A 72 14.52 -21.79 -1.41
CA ILE A 72 14.74 -23.19 -1.74
C ILE A 72 15.83 -23.27 -2.81
N ARG A 73 17.07 -23.48 -2.34
CA ARG A 73 18.29 -23.28 -3.12
C ARG A 73 18.41 -24.08 -4.40
N ARG A 74 17.96 -25.34 -4.39
CA ARG A 74 18.12 -26.26 -5.54
C ARG A 74 17.38 -25.79 -6.79
N ILE A 75 16.36 -24.95 -6.63
CA ILE A 75 15.46 -24.53 -7.70
C ILE A 75 15.40 -23.00 -7.85
N GLY A 76 16.20 -22.23 -7.09
CA GLY A 76 16.24 -20.77 -7.18
C GLY A 76 14.92 -20.08 -6.81
N LEU A 77 14.08 -20.73 -5.99
CA LEU A 77 12.77 -20.24 -5.56
C LEU A 77 12.89 -19.50 -4.24
N ARG A 78 12.15 -18.40 -4.10
CA ARG A 78 12.07 -17.61 -2.86
C ARG A 78 10.65 -17.60 -2.33
N LEU A 79 10.53 -17.68 -1.01
CA LEU A 79 9.30 -17.50 -0.27
C LEU A 79 9.53 -16.41 0.76
N GLY A 80 8.76 -15.34 0.69
CA GLY A 80 8.70 -14.31 1.72
C GLY A 80 7.31 -14.25 2.32
N LEU A 81 7.25 -13.94 3.60
CA LEU A 81 6.02 -13.74 4.37
C LEU A 81 6.10 -12.37 5.04
N ASN A 82 5.00 -11.64 5.01
CA ASN A 82 4.83 -10.36 5.68
C ASN A 82 3.52 -10.39 6.48
N ALA A 83 3.55 -9.91 7.71
CA ALA A 83 2.37 -9.72 8.53
C ALA A 83 2.39 -8.32 9.15
N GLN A 84 1.25 -7.63 9.13
CA GLN A 84 1.03 -6.38 9.85
C GLN A 84 0.03 -6.60 10.99
N PHE A 85 0.36 -6.04 12.14
CA PHE A 85 -0.35 -6.17 13.40
C PHE A 85 -0.70 -4.78 13.93
N GLU A 86 -1.94 -4.61 14.42
CA GLU A 86 -2.38 -3.40 15.12
C GLU A 86 -1.87 -3.42 16.57
N ASN A 87 -1.40 -2.29 17.07
CA ASN A 87 -1.06 -2.05 18.49
C ASN A 87 0.10 -2.88 19.10
N ASN A 88 0.45 -4.07 18.58
CA ASN A 88 1.66 -4.86 18.91
C ASN A 88 1.67 -6.22 18.15
N ALA A 89 2.84 -6.89 18.09
CA ALA A 89 3.00 -8.24 17.51
C ALA A 89 2.20 -9.38 18.17
N ILE A 90 1.45 -9.10 19.25
CA ILE A 90 0.63 -10.09 20.01
C ILE A 90 -0.87 -9.93 19.65
N SER A 91 -1.24 -8.88 18.91
CA SER A 91 -2.62 -8.58 18.54
C SER A 91 -3.07 -9.29 17.25
N LYS A 92 -4.35 -9.15 16.90
CA LYS A 92 -4.90 -9.70 15.65
C LYS A 92 -4.15 -9.11 14.46
N ALA A 93 -3.55 -9.96 13.64
CA ALA A 93 -2.96 -9.52 12.38
C ALA A 93 -4.06 -9.12 11.39
N TYR A 94 -4.01 -7.87 10.94
CA TYR A 94 -5.03 -7.29 10.05
C TYR A 94 -4.58 -7.27 8.58
N ARG A 95 -3.28 -7.46 8.31
CA ARG A 95 -2.75 -7.65 6.95
C ARG A 95 -1.77 -8.81 6.92
N TRP A 96 -1.96 -9.70 5.96
CA TRP A 96 -1.03 -10.78 5.66
C TRP A 96 -0.65 -10.69 4.20
N GLY A 97 0.61 -10.87 3.92
CA GLY A 97 1.11 -10.95 2.56
C GLY A 97 2.23 -11.96 2.46
N GLY A 98 2.52 -12.34 1.24
CA GLY A 98 3.68 -13.14 0.93
C GLY A 98 4.16 -12.81 -0.46
N TYR A 99 5.36 -13.27 -0.76
CA TYR A 99 5.82 -13.25 -2.14
C TYR A 99 6.53 -14.55 -2.51
N LEU A 100 6.34 -14.96 -3.76
CA LEU A 100 7.07 -16.04 -4.40
C LEU A 100 8.00 -15.46 -5.45
N GLY A 101 9.31 -15.60 -5.27
CA GLY A 101 10.33 -15.04 -6.16
C GLY A 101 11.02 -16.10 -7.01
N PHE A 102 11.19 -15.87 -8.30
CA PHE A 102 11.97 -16.72 -9.21
C PHE A 102 12.64 -15.89 -10.31
N LYS A 103 13.97 -16.04 -10.48
CA LYS A 103 14.76 -15.39 -11.55
C LYS A 103 14.51 -13.88 -11.75
N GLY A 104 14.27 -13.14 -10.66
CA GLY A 104 14.03 -11.69 -10.70
C GLY A 104 12.56 -11.28 -10.89
N TYR A 105 11.64 -12.25 -11.01
CA TYR A 105 10.20 -12.04 -10.94
C TYR A 105 9.68 -12.36 -9.55
N TRP A 106 8.80 -11.53 -9.00
CA TRP A 106 8.17 -11.73 -7.70
C TRP A 106 6.65 -11.72 -7.87
N LEU A 107 5.99 -12.78 -7.45
CA LEU A 107 4.54 -12.78 -7.27
C LEU A 107 4.26 -12.35 -5.83
N LYS A 108 3.73 -11.14 -5.62
CA LYS A 108 3.36 -10.57 -4.31
C LYS A 108 1.86 -10.73 -4.13
N ILE A 109 1.42 -11.27 -3.01
CA ILE A 109 0.00 -11.39 -2.64
C ILE A 109 -0.18 -10.72 -1.30
N GLN A 110 -1.22 -9.90 -1.15
CA GLN A 110 -1.56 -9.21 0.09
C GLN A 110 -3.07 -9.26 0.32
N ARG A 111 -3.46 -9.50 1.57
CA ARG A 111 -4.84 -9.47 2.03
C ARG A 111 -4.92 -8.71 3.35
N SER A 112 -5.87 -7.81 3.47
CA SER A 112 -6.10 -7.02 4.66
C SER A 112 -7.58 -6.63 4.81
N ASN A 113 -7.90 -5.90 5.88
CA ASN A 113 -9.17 -5.23 6.06
C ASN A 113 -8.91 -3.75 6.41
N ILE A 114 -9.72 -2.86 5.86
CA ILE A 114 -9.80 -1.44 6.22
C ILE A 114 -11.06 -1.28 7.07
N SER A 115 -10.88 -0.93 8.34
CA SER A 115 -11.99 -0.84 9.28
C SER A 115 -11.93 0.42 10.13
N GLY A 116 -13.09 0.82 10.63
CA GLY A 116 -13.26 2.03 11.41
C GLY A 116 -14.73 2.36 11.60
N THR A 117 -14.98 3.59 12.01
CA THR A 117 -16.30 4.16 12.17
C THR A 117 -16.41 5.39 11.29
N LEU A 118 -17.48 5.49 10.51
CA LEU A 118 -17.82 6.71 9.77
C LEU A 118 -18.83 7.53 10.59
N TYR A 119 -18.73 8.85 10.47
CA TYR A 119 -19.65 9.82 11.04
C TYR A 119 -20.19 10.70 9.92
N TRP A 120 -21.51 10.83 9.85
CA TRP A 120 -22.24 11.58 8.85
C TRP A 120 -23.01 12.73 9.48
N THR A 121 -22.70 13.96 9.07
CA THR A 121 -23.35 15.19 9.53
C THR A 121 -24.32 15.78 8.51
N GLY A 122 -24.42 15.18 7.32
CA GLY A 122 -25.39 15.55 6.31
C GLY A 122 -26.82 15.10 6.66
N GLU A 123 -27.77 15.55 5.84
CA GLU A 123 -29.17 15.12 5.97
C GLU A 123 -29.30 13.60 5.77
N LEU A 124 -30.23 12.98 6.50
CA LEU A 124 -30.58 11.57 6.37
C LEU A 124 -32.04 11.46 5.93
N PRO A 125 -32.35 10.62 4.93
CA PRO A 125 -33.74 10.38 4.57
C PRO A 125 -34.42 9.53 5.66
N PRO A 126 -35.77 9.53 5.73
CA PRO A 126 -36.50 8.66 6.64
C PRO A 126 -36.13 7.18 6.44
N GLY A 127 -36.00 6.43 7.53
CA GLY A 127 -35.71 5.00 7.50
C GLY A 127 -34.47 4.62 8.31
N ASP A 128 -33.88 3.48 7.98
CA ASP A 128 -32.69 2.93 8.66
C ASP A 128 -31.39 3.47 8.01
N TYR A 129 -31.19 4.79 8.07
CA TYR A 129 -29.93 5.44 7.72
C TYR A 129 -29.33 6.02 9.00
N GLN A 130 -28.02 5.85 9.18
CA GLN A 130 -27.38 6.12 10.47
C GLN A 130 -26.34 7.23 10.31
N SER A 131 -26.36 8.20 11.22
CA SER A 131 -25.33 9.25 11.29
C SER A 131 -23.97 8.71 11.75
N GLN A 132 -23.92 7.47 12.21
CA GLN A 132 -22.72 6.77 12.62
C GLN A 132 -22.82 5.31 12.21
N ALA A 133 -21.81 4.77 11.54
CA ALA A 133 -21.79 3.37 11.15
C ALA A 133 -20.38 2.78 11.16
N ASP A 134 -20.23 1.57 11.68
CA ASP A 134 -18.99 0.83 11.57
C ASP A 134 -18.83 0.24 10.17
N PHE A 135 -17.60 0.23 9.67
CA PHE A 135 -17.26 -0.40 8.41
C PHE A 135 -16.08 -1.36 8.56
N ASN A 136 -16.10 -2.42 7.76
CA ASN A 136 -15.01 -3.39 7.69
C ASN A 136 -14.92 -3.92 6.26
N ASN A 137 -14.06 -3.28 5.47
CA ASN A 137 -13.93 -3.53 4.06
C ASN A 137 -12.70 -4.38 3.76
N SER A 138 -12.87 -5.42 2.94
CA SER A 138 -11.74 -6.26 2.52
C SER A 138 -10.82 -5.55 1.53
N TYR A 139 -9.51 -5.71 1.75
CA TYR A 139 -8.44 -5.35 0.84
C TYR A 139 -7.76 -6.62 0.32
N PHE A 140 -7.56 -6.70 -0.99
CA PHE A 140 -6.81 -7.76 -1.63
C PHE A 140 -5.96 -7.16 -2.75
N ASN A 141 -4.72 -7.60 -2.84
CA ASN A 141 -3.81 -7.22 -3.91
C ASN A 141 -2.96 -8.43 -4.33
N ILE A 142 -2.70 -8.54 -5.63
CA ILE A 142 -1.80 -9.50 -6.23
C ILE A 142 -1.01 -8.82 -7.34
N ASP A 143 0.31 -8.83 -7.25
CA ASP A 143 1.21 -8.20 -8.22
C ASP A 143 2.25 -9.19 -8.74
N ILE A 144 2.54 -9.12 -10.04
CA ILE A 144 3.72 -9.73 -10.65
C ILE A 144 4.71 -8.60 -10.89
N LEU A 145 5.78 -8.59 -10.09
CA LEU A 145 6.86 -7.62 -10.14
C LEU A 145 8.08 -8.21 -10.83
N LYS A 146 8.89 -7.36 -11.47
CA LYS A 146 10.15 -7.69 -12.09
C LYS A 146 11.20 -6.68 -11.67
N ASN A 147 12.31 -7.17 -11.14
CA ASN A 147 13.45 -6.33 -10.80
C ASN A 147 14.04 -5.70 -12.07
N PHE A 148 14.36 -4.42 -11.99
CA PHE A 148 15.12 -3.75 -13.02
C PHE A 148 16.58 -4.21 -12.96
N LYS A 149 17.15 -4.53 -14.13
CA LYS A 149 18.58 -4.83 -14.28
C LYS A 149 19.25 -3.64 -14.91
N LYS A 150 20.03 -2.90 -14.14
CA LYS A 150 20.74 -1.72 -14.64
C LYS A 150 21.84 -2.18 -15.59
N LYS A 151 21.75 -1.79 -16.86
CA LYS A 151 22.83 -1.95 -17.85
C LYS A 151 23.50 -0.60 -18.03
N ARG A 152 24.84 -0.58 -17.99
CA ARG A 152 25.65 0.59 -18.28
C ARG A 152 26.23 0.44 -19.68
N TYR A 153 26.20 1.51 -20.48
CA TYR A 153 26.93 1.54 -21.74
C TYR A 153 28.37 1.98 -21.44
N VAL A 154 29.35 1.11 -21.73
CA VAL A 154 30.78 1.33 -21.50
C VAL A 154 31.51 0.84 -22.76
N ASP A 155 32.35 1.70 -23.34
CA ASP A 155 33.21 1.39 -24.49
C ASP A 155 32.46 0.73 -25.65
N GLY A 156 31.36 1.35 -26.08
CA GLY A 156 30.57 0.86 -27.22
C GLY A 156 29.67 -0.35 -26.93
N ASN A 157 29.68 -0.89 -25.70
CA ASN A 157 28.95 -2.09 -25.33
C ASN A 157 28.04 -1.91 -24.13
N TRP A 158 26.85 -2.52 -24.17
CA TRP A 158 25.97 -2.60 -23.00
C TRP A 158 26.49 -3.66 -22.02
N GLN A 159 27.17 -3.22 -20.96
CA GLN A 159 27.65 -4.07 -19.88
C GLN A 159 26.62 -4.11 -18.74
N ARG A 160 26.48 -5.25 -18.06
CA ARG A 160 25.66 -5.31 -16.84
C ARG A 160 26.39 -4.55 -15.74
N ASP A 161 25.69 -3.63 -15.08
CA ASP A 161 26.25 -2.93 -13.93
C ASP A 161 26.43 -3.95 -12.79
N VAL A 162 27.55 -3.88 -12.07
CA VAL A 162 27.84 -4.78 -10.93
C VAL A 162 26.80 -4.57 -9.81
N THR A 163 26.08 -3.43 -9.83
CA THR A 163 24.90 -3.14 -9.03
C THR A 163 23.60 -3.71 -9.62
N ASP A 164 23.61 -4.97 -10.10
CA ASP A 164 22.48 -5.64 -10.77
C ASP A 164 21.24 -5.86 -9.86
N ASN A 165 21.35 -5.47 -8.58
CA ASN A 165 20.27 -5.40 -7.58
C ASN A 165 20.16 -3.97 -7.05
N SER A 166 19.61 -3.05 -7.86
CA SER A 166 19.41 -1.65 -7.46
C SER A 166 18.16 -1.43 -6.59
N GLY A 167 17.40 -2.49 -6.30
CA GLY A 167 16.16 -2.42 -5.52
C GLY A 167 14.96 -1.89 -6.30
N PHE A 168 15.15 -1.48 -7.56
CA PHE A 168 14.09 -1.01 -8.46
C PHE A 168 13.30 -2.18 -9.05
N TYR A 169 11.99 -2.01 -9.14
CA TYR A 169 11.09 -2.98 -9.73
C TYR A 169 9.94 -2.28 -10.47
N TRP A 170 9.35 -3.01 -11.41
CA TRP A 170 8.09 -2.65 -12.04
C TRP A 170 7.22 -3.89 -12.19
N GLY A 171 5.93 -3.73 -12.33
CA GLY A 171 5.05 -4.87 -12.46
C GLY A 171 3.62 -4.51 -12.82
N PHE A 172 2.82 -5.56 -12.94
CA PHE A 172 1.40 -5.45 -13.17
C PHE A 172 0.65 -6.33 -12.17
N GLY A 173 -0.56 -5.95 -11.83
CA GLY A 173 -1.30 -6.64 -10.78
C GLY A 173 -2.78 -6.33 -10.77
N TYR A 174 -3.45 -6.79 -9.73
CA TYR A 174 -4.86 -6.60 -9.48
C TYR A 174 -5.08 -6.22 -8.02
N THR A 175 -5.95 -5.24 -7.79
CA THR A 175 -6.33 -4.76 -6.46
C THR A 175 -7.84 -4.74 -6.34
N SER A 176 -8.35 -5.24 -5.23
CA SER A 176 -9.74 -5.11 -4.80
C SER A 176 -9.73 -4.42 -3.45
N MET A 177 -10.29 -3.23 -3.36
CA MET A 177 -10.26 -2.39 -2.16
C MET A 177 -11.64 -1.80 -1.91
N GLY A 178 -12.08 -1.80 -0.66
CA GLY A 178 -13.28 -1.09 -0.25
C GLY A 178 -13.02 -0.12 0.90
N PHE A 179 -13.80 0.95 0.95
CA PHE A 179 -13.69 2.02 1.95
C PHE A 179 -14.96 2.89 1.89
N PRO A 180 -15.28 3.61 2.98
CA PRO A 180 -16.40 4.55 2.97
C PRO A 180 -16.13 5.74 2.03
N VAL A 181 -17.16 6.21 1.33
CA VAL A 181 -17.09 7.37 0.44
C VAL A 181 -18.26 8.33 0.65
N GLU A 182 -17.95 9.62 0.53
CA GLU A 182 -18.94 10.68 0.39
C GLU A 182 -19.37 10.76 -1.06
N ILE A 183 -20.67 10.85 -1.31
CA ILE A 183 -21.27 10.92 -2.64
C ILE A 183 -21.89 12.31 -2.81
N ALA A 184 -21.22 13.14 -3.59
CA ALA A 184 -21.80 14.37 -4.09
C ALA A 184 -22.78 14.04 -5.22
N THR A 185 -24.03 14.47 -5.08
CA THR A 185 -25.05 14.29 -6.10
C THR A 185 -25.09 15.50 -7.04
N LEU A 186 -25.30 15.27 -8.33
CA LEU A 186 -25.38 16.29 -9.37
C LEU A 186 -26.77 16.29 -10.02
N THR A 187 -27.39 17.46 -10.10
CA THR A 187 -28.73 17.69 -10.67
C THR A 187 -28.67 18.76 -11.77
N THR A 188 -29.61 18.71 -12.72
CA THR A 188 -29.74 19.69 -13.82
C THR A 188 -31.20 19.88 -14.19
N GLU A 189 -31.60 21.04 -14.70
CA GLU A 189 -32.93 21.23 -15.31
C GLU A 189 -32.97 20.88 -16.81
N GLY A 190 -31.84 20.43 -17.38
CA GLY A 190 -31.73 19.94 -18.76
C GLY A 190 -30.87 20.83 -19.67
N ASN A 191 -30.50 22.04 -19.24
CA ASN A 191 -29.60 22.91 -20.00
C ASN A 191 -28.18 22.86 -19.42
N LEU A 192 -27.43 21.83 -19.83
CA LEU A 192 -26.00 21.72 -19.49
C LEU A 192 -25.14 22.71 -20.29
N PRO A 193 -24.06 23.26 -19.71
CA PRO A 193 -23.56 23.06 -18.33
C PRO A 193 -24.18 24.00 -17.30
N ASP A 194 -24.94 25.01 -17.73
CA ASP A 194 -25.37 26.15 -16.90
C ASP A 194 -26.28 25.77 -15.73
N ASP A 195 -27.09 24.72 -15.90
CA ASP A 195 -28.03 24.24 -14.87
C ASP A 195 -27.40 23.22 -13.90
N LEU A 196 -26.14 22.82 -14.09
CA LEU A 196 -25.50 21.79 -13.27
C LEU A 196 -25.24 22.28 -11.85
N LYS A 197 -25.88 21.66 -10.86
CA LYS A 197 -25.76 22.03 -9.44
C LYS A 197 -25.65 20.80 -8.55
N PHE A 198 -25.03 20.98 -7.38
CA PHE A 198 -25.03 19.95 -6.35
C PHE A 198 -26.42 19.81 -5.72
N GLY A 199 -26.90 18.56 -5.67
CA GLY A 199 -28.06 18.16 -4.87
C GLY A 199 -27.68 17.84 -3.42
N LYS A 200 -28.55 17.10 -2.73
CA LYS A 200 -28.31 16.61 -1.37
C LYS A 200 -27.33 15.42 -1.39
N PRO A 201 -26.17 15.51 -0.71
CA PRO A 201 -25.16 14.45 -0.76
C PRO A 201 -25.61 13.22 0.03
N ALA A 202 -25.00 12.07 -0.27
CA ALA A 202 -25.19 10.81 0.44
C ALA A 202 -23.83 10.19 0.80
N TYR A 203 -23.82 9.02 1.44
CA TYR A 203 -22.59 8.26 1.69
C TYR A 203 -22.77 6.78 1.34
N ASP A 204 -21.64 6.10 1.14
CA ASP A 204 -21.57 4.64 1.07
C ASP A 204 -20.50 4.14 2.02
N SER A 205 -20.85 3.21 2.91
CA SER A 205 -19.92 2.60 3.87
C SER A 205 -19.08 1.46 3.28
N LEU A 206 -19.52 0.89 2.16
CA LEU A 206 -19.02 -0.36 1.59
C LEU A 206 -18.69 -0.23 0.10
N TYR A 207 -18.40 0.99 -0.36
CA TYR A 207 -17.97 1.22 -1.73
C TYR A 207 -16.73 0.39 -2.05
N LYS A 208 -16.68 -0.17 -3.27
CA LYS A 208 -15.64 -1.12 -3.68
C LYS A 208 -15.10 -0.79 -5.07
N ILE A 209 -13.77 -0.70 -5.17
CA ILE A 209 -13.00 -0.61 -6.41
C ILE A 209 -12.33 -1.95 -6.70
N ARG A 210 -12.33 -2.33 -7.97
CA ARG A 210 -11.49 -3.41 -8.53
C ARG A 210 -10.67 -2.82 -9.67
N SER A 211 -9.36 -2.95 -9.61
CA SER A 211 -8.45 -2.32 -10.57
C SER A 211 -7.34 -3.26 -11.02
N PHE A 212 -7.08 -3.27 -12.32
CA PHE A 212 -5.82 -3.75 -12.87
C PHE A 212 -4.79 -2.64 -12.78
N ASN A 213 -3.61 -2.96 -12.27
CA ASN A 213 -2.62 -1.97 -11.88
C ASN A 213 -1.32 -2.15 -12.65
N LEU A 214 -0.69 -1.02 -12.98
CA LEU A 214 0.73 -0.92 -13.26
C LEU A 214 1.40 -0.38 -12.00
N SER A 215 2.51 -0.98 -11.60
CA SER A 215 3.25 -0.60 -10.40
C SER A 215 4.73 -0.43 -10.69
N GLY A 216 5.37 0.45 -9.95
CA GLY A 216 6.81 0.73 -10.03
C GLY A 216 7.31 1.26 -8.71
N GLY A 217 8.56 0.97 -8.39
CA GLY A 217 9.11 1.41 -7.12
C GLY A 217 10.56 1.04 -6.93
N PHE A 218 11.08 1.42 -5.76
CA PHE A 218 12.38 0.97 -5.30
C PHE A 218 12.40 0.87 -3.77
N ASP A 219 13.20 -0.04 -3.23
CA ASP A 219 13.38 -0.19 -1.79
C ASP A 219 14.87 -0.23 -1.42
N MET A 220 15.40 0.90 -0.97
CA MET A 220 16.83 1.04 -0.65
C MET A 220 17.24 0.25 0.60
N LEU A 221 16.34 0.06 1.57
CA LEU A 221 16.64 -0.71 2.79
C LEU A 221 16.75 -2.19 2.48
N ARG A 222 15.77 -2.71 1.72
CA ARG A 222 15.81 -4.10 1.25
C ARG A 222 16.94 -4.35 0.27
N GLN A 223 17.26 -3.39 -0.60
CA GLN A 223 18.42 -3.45 -1.48
C GLN A 223 19.71 -3.64 -0.66
N LEU A 224 19.91 -2.81 0.36
CA LEU A 224 21.09 -2.88 1.23
C LEU A 224 21.22 -4.25 1.89
N CYS A 225 20.10 -4.82 2.32
CA CYS A 225 20.03 -6.19 2.84
C CYS A 225 20.45 -7.21 1.80
N GLN A 226 19.91 -7.15 0.57
CA GLN A 226 20.22 -8.09 -0.51
C GLN A 226 21.70 -8.14 -0.88
N VAL A 227 22.40 -7.01 -0.79
CA VAL A 227 23.83 -6.93 -1.13
C VAL A 227 24.76 -7.07 0.07
N GLY A 228 24.23 -7.20 1.29
CA GLY A 228 25.03 -7.30 2.51
C GLY A 228 25.83 -6.05 2.84
N GLY A 229 25.31 -4.88 2.46
CA GLY A 229 26.03 -3.61 2.62
C GLY A 229 27.33 -3.51 1.81
N ARG A 230 27.50 -4.33 0.77
CA ARG A 230 28.74 -4.34 -0.06
C ARG A 230 28.73 -3.32 -1.19
N TYR A 231 27.56 -3.03 -1.75
CA TYR A 231 27.42 -2.16 -2.91
C TYR A 231 26.42 -1.04 -2.61
N GLY A 232 26.81 0.20 -2.89
CA GLY A 232 25.93 1.35 -2.84
C GLY A 232 25.30 1.68 -4.20
N LEU A 233 24.57 2.80 -4.26
CA LEU A 233 24.08 3.38 -5.51
C LEU A 233 25.21 3.93 -6.40
N ILE A 234 26.32 4.36 -5.78
CA ILE A 234 27.50 4.88 -6.48
C ILE A 234 28.41 3.70 -6.82
N PRO A 235 28.67 3.41 -8.12
CA PRO A 235 29.54 2.32 -8.53
C PRO A 235 30.95 2.46 -7.95
N GLY A 236 31.52 1.36 -7.45
CA GLY A 236 32.89 1.34 -6.93
C GLY A 236 33.06 1.92 -5.52
N GLN A 237 32.00 2.46 -4.90
CA GLN A 237 32.05 2.95 -3.53
C GLN A 237 31.19 2.09 -2.60
N PRO A 238 31.71 1.74 -1.40
CA PRO A 238 30.91 1.07 -0.39
C PRO A 238 29.80 2.01 0.09
N PRO A 239 28.63 1.47 0.47
CA PRO A 239 27.56 2.30 1.03
C PRO A 239 28.02 2.92 2.35
N MET A 240 27.73 4.20 2.58
CA MET A 240 28.00 4.85 3.86
C MET A 240 27.21 4.16 4.98
N LYS A 241 27.79 3.97 6.17
CA LYS A 241 27.09 3.34 7.32
C LYS A 241 25.87 4.14 7.74
N LEU A 242 26.05 5.44 7.99
CA LEU A 242 24.97 6.40 8.20
C LEU A 242 24.62 7.05 6.85
N ALA A 243 23.36 6.94 6.41
CA ALA A 243 22.92 7.56 5.17
C ALA A 243 21.42 7.85 5.19
N VAL A 244 20.97 8.70 4.27
CA VAL A 244 19.55 8.84 3.94
C VAL A 244 19.10 7.59 3.17
N TYR A 245 17.87 7.15 3.43
CA TYR A 245 17.19 6.16 2.61
C TYR A 245 15.87 6.72 2.06
N ALA A 246 15.47 6.17 0.92
CA ALA A 246 14.14 6.31 0.38
C ALA A 246 13.65 4.94 -0.11
N SER A 247 12.37 4.64 0.12
CA SER A 247 11.70 3.48 -0.47
C SER A 247 10.33 3.94 -0.94
N THR A 248 9.95 3.63 -2.18
CA THR A 248 8.69 4.09 -2.79
C THR A 248 8.03 2.96 -3.58
N GLU A 249 6.70 2.97 -3.61
CA GLU A 249 5.88 2.15 -4.50
C GLU A 249 4.74 3.00 -5.03
N ASP A 250 4.73 3.20 -6.34
CA ASP A 250 3.66 3.86 -7.08
C ASP A 250 2.82 2.80 -7.79
N ARG A 251 1.51 2.97 -7.75
CA ARG A 251 0.56 2.08 -8.42
C ARG A 251 -0.54 2.90 -9.09
N ILE A 252 -0.71 2.71 -10.38
CA ILE A 252 -1.80 3.31 -11.16
C ILE A 252 -2.71 2.19 -11.64
N GLY A 253 -3.98 2.30 -11.27
CA GLY A 253 -5.00 1.28 -11.44
C GLY A 253 -6.19 1.77 -12.24
N PHE A 254 -6.73 0.88 -13.06
CA PHE A 254 -7.94 1.11 -13.85
C PHE A 254 -8.90 -0.05 -13.67
N GLY A 255 -10.19 0.23 -13.46
CA GLY A 255 -11.20 -0.82 -13.44
C GLY A 255 -12.52 -0.40 -12.82
N PRO A 256 -13.47 -1.34 -12.65
CA PRO A 256 -14.81 -1.00 -12.19
C PRO A 256 -14.83 -0.65 -10.70
N GLY A 257 -15.66 0.33 -10.35
CA GLY A 257 -16.11 0.59 -8.99
C GLY A 257 -17.63 0.56 -8.93
N LYS A 258 -18.19 0.13 -7.80
CA LYS A 258 -19.63 -0.03 -7.64
C LYS A 258 -20.08 0.50 -6.28
N LEU A 259 -21.10 1.36 -6.31
CA LEU A 259 -21.84 1.78 -5.12
C LEU A 259 -22.86 0.72 -4.73
N THR A 260 -23.15 0.63 -3.44
CA THR A 260 -24.16 -0.28 -2.88
C THR A 260 -25.57 0.20 -3.18
N SER A 261 -26.53 -0.73 -3.23
CA SER A 261 -27.94 -0.36 -3.41
C SER A 261 -28.46 0.56 -2.29
N ARG A 262 -27.89 0.45 -1.08
CA ARG A 262 -28.25 1.30 0.06
C ARG A 262 -27.87 2.76 -0.18
N SER A 263 -26.68 3.03 -0.72
CA SER A 263 -26.25 4.41 -1.01
C SER A 263 -27.00 5.02 -2.18
N ILE A 264 -27.36 4.21 -3.19
CA ILE A 264 -28.24 4.64 -4.29
C ILE A 264 -29.62 5.06 -3.76
N GLN A 265 -30.25 4.21 -2.94
CA GLN A 265 -31.55 4.51 -2.33
C GLN A 265 -31.48 5.75 -1.43
N MET A 266 -30.37 5.93 -0.70
CA MET A 266 -30.15 7.14 0.10
C MET A 266 -30.10 8.40 -0.78
N ALA A 267 -29.32 8.36 -1.87
CA ALA A 267 -29.15 9.49 -2.78
C ALA A 267 -30.48 9.88 -3.46
N GLU A 268 -31.27 8.90 -3.91
CA GLU A 268 -32.57 9.12 -4.55
C GLU A 268 -33.62 9.62 -3.54
N ALA A 269 -33.64 9.08 -2.32
CA ALA A 269 -34.55 9.52 -1.27
C ALA A 269 -34.29 10.98 -0.82
N LEU A 270 -33.02 11.40 -0.82
CA LEU A 270 -32.62 12.78 -0.52
C LEU A 270 -32.84 13.75 -1.69
N ASN A 271 -32.99 13.25 -2.92
CA ASN A 271 -33.19 14.05 -4.13
C ASN A 271 -34.47 13.60 -4.87
N PRO A 272 -35.66 13.90 -4.32
CA PRO A 272 -36.92 13.35 -4.83
C PRO A 272 -37.19 13.76 -6.29
N GLY A 273 -37.72 12.81 -7.06
CA GLY A 273 -37.99 12.98 -8.49
C GLY A 273 -36.76 12.82 -9.39
N ARG A 274 -35.61 12.38 -8.83
CA ARG A 274 -34.38 12.07 -9.56
C ARG A 274 -34.01 10.59 -9.38
N THR A 275 -33.44 10.00 -10.41
CA THR A 275 -33.02 8.59 -10.45
C THR A 275 -31.55 8.50 -10.82
N VAL A 276 -30.80 7.67 -10.11
CA VAL A 276 -29.38 7.46 -10.40
C VAL A 276 -29.21 6.81 -11.77
N THR A 277 -28.43 7.46 -12.63
CA THR A 277 -28.21 6.99 -14.01
C THR A 277 -27.29 5.77 -14.09
N SER A 278 -26.36 5.63 -13.15
CA SER A 278 -25.50 4.45 -13.01
C SER A 278 -24.99 4.29 -11.58
N SER A 279 -25.02 3.06 -11.06
CA SER A 279 -24.36 2.67 -9.82
C SER A 279 -22.94 2.09 -10.04
N SER A 280 -22.50 2.01 -11.31
CA SER A 280 -21.25 1.39 -11.72
C SER A 280 -20.40 2.38 -12.52
N PHE A 281 -19.12 2.46 -12.17
CA PHE A 281 -18.22 3.50 -12.62
C PHE A 281 -16.92 2.88 -13.11
N PHE A 282 -16.34 3.46 -14.16
CA PHE A 282 -14.94 3.20 -14.46
C PHE A 282 -14.08 4.04 -13.51
N ASN A 283 -13.19 3.44 -12.73
CA ASN A 283 -12.38 4.14 -11.75
C ASN A 283 -10.92 4.15 -12.15
N VAL A 284 -10.31 5.32 -11.99
CA VAL A 284 -8.87 5.46 -11.89
C VAL A 284 -8.51 5.49 -10.42
N ASN A 285 -7.56 4.65 -10.02
CA ASN A 285 -7.06 4.60 -8.64
C ASN A 285 -5.54 4.74 -8.66
N VAL A 286 -5.01 5.70 -7.91
CA VAL A 286 -3.58 5.89 -7.73
C VAL A 286 -3.26 5.57 -6.28
N HIS A 287 -2.42 4.57 -6.04
CA HIS A 287 -1.86 4.28 -4.72
C HIS A 287 -0.38 4.68 -4.69
N TYR A 288 0.01 5.30 -3.60
CA TYR A 288 1.33 5.86 -3.36
C TYR A 288 1.83 5.39 -2.02
N PHE A 289 3.08 4.94 -1.96
CA PHE A 289 3.80 4.70 -0.72
C PHE A 289 5.18 5.34 -0.82
N LEU A 290 5.59 6.08 0.21
CA LEU A 290 6.92 6.63 0.37
C LEU A 290 7.38 6.47 1.81
N SER A 291 8.60 5.98 1.96
CA SER A 291 9.33 5.98 3.23
C SER A 291 10.64 6.71 3.05
N VAL A 292 10.88 7.74 3.85
CA VAL A 292 12.14 8.50 3.83
C VAL A 292 12.68 8.67 5.24
N GLY A 293 13.99 8.67 5.38
CA GLY A 293 14.61 8.89 6.68
C GLY A 293 16.10 8.58 6.69
N PHE A 294 16.61 8.28 7.88
CA PHE A 294 17.99 7.93 8.10
C PHE A 294 18.12 6.45 8.40
N ARG A 295 19.22 5.85 7.92
CA ARG A 295 19.61 4.48 8.24
C ARG A 295 21.02 4.42 8.78
N TYR A 296 21.26 3.45 9.66
CA TYR A 296 22.57 3.03 10.11
C TYR A 296 22.70 1.51 9.91
N TYR A 297 23.84 1.02 9.44
CA TYR A 297 24.06 -0.43 9.36
C TYR A 297 25.34 -0.88 10.04
N ILE A 298 25.29 -2.11 10.55
CA ILE A 298 26.40 -2.87 11.10
C ILE A 298 26.58 -4.11 10.24
N LYS A 299 27.77 -4.29 9.67
CA LYS A 299 28.17 -5.53 8.99
C LYS A 299 29.13 -6.27 9.91
N SER A 300 28.89 -7.57 10.13
CA SER A 300 29.76 -8.44 10.91
C SER A 300 29.77 -9.83 10.28
N GLY A 301 30.86 -10.18 9.60
CA GLY A 301 31.00 -11.44 8.87
C GLY A 301 29.82 -11.69 7.92
N PRO A 302 29.02 -12.77 8.14
CA PRO A 302 27.95 -13.15 7.24
C PRO A 302 26.65 -12.38 7.51
N SER A 303 26.67 -11.40 8.42
CA SER A 303 25.47 -10.75 8.94
C SER A 303 25.49 -9.25 8.64
N LEU A 304 24.32 -8.70 8.32
CA LEU A 304 24.07 -7.28 8.18
C LEU A 304 22.85 -6.92 9.04
N ILE A 305 23.02 -5.95 9.94
CA ILE A 305 21.93 -5.37 10.72
C ILE A 305 21.74 -3.92 10.25
N VAL A 306 20.53 -3.57 9.86
CA VAL A 306 20.15 -2.21 9.43
C VAL A 306 19.13 -1.67 10.42
N PHE A 307 19.41 -0.52 11.01
CA PHE A 307 18.45 0.29 11.75
C PHE A 307 18.05 1.47 10.87
N ALA A 308 16.77 1.81 10.84
CA ALA A 308 16.32 3.02 10.18
C ALA A 308 15.20 3.69 10.98
N ALA A 309 15.17 5.01 10.88
CA ALA A 309 14.16 5.86 11.49
C ALA A 309 13.76 6.91 10.46
N GLY A 310 12.46 7.13 10.31
CA GLY A 310 11.97 7.97 9.22
C GLY A 310 10.49 8.28 9.33
N TYR A 311 9.92 8.61 8.19
CA TYR A 311 8.51 8.93 8.04
C TYR A 311 7.94 8.16 6.85
N ASP A 312 6.83 7.47 7.10
CA ASP A 312 6.06 6.75 6.09
C ASP A 312 4.86 7.62 5.68
N PHE A 313 4.63 7.71 4.37
CA PHE A 313 3.45 8.29 3.73
C PHE A 313 2.82 7.22 2.85
N GLU A 314 1.55 6.91 3.05
CA GLU A 314 0.80 6.00 2.21
C GLU A 314 -0.54 6.64 1.84
N GLY A 315 -0.92 6.55 0.57
CA GLY A 315 -2.06 7.26 0.04
C GLY A 315 -2.78 6.52 -1.05
N THR A 316 -4.08 6.74 -1.17
CA THR A 316 -4.84 6.36 -2.35
C THR A 316 -5.71 7.51 -2.80
N ALA A 317 -5.62 7.87 -4.07
CA ALA A 317 -6.53 8.80 -4.74
C ALA A 317 -7.39 8.00 -5.72
N PHE A 318 -8.68 8.30 -5.77
CA PHE A 318 -9.63 7.58 -6.61
C PHE A 318 -10.57 8.57 -7.31
N THR A 319 -10.86 8.27 -8.56
CA THR A 319 -11.70 9.11 -9.42
C THR A 319 -12.66 8.22 -10.20
N PRO A 320 -13.96 8.25 -9.89
CA PRO A 320 -14.98 7.61 -10.70
C PRO A 320 -15.29 8.41 -11.97
N PHE A 321 -15.33 7.72 -13.10
CA PHE A 321 -15.84 8.20 -14.37
C PHE A 321 -17.19 7.56 -14.63
N GLY A 322 -18.15 8.38 -15.07
CA GLY A 322 -19.53 7.95 -15.34
C GLY A 322 -20.60 8.77 -14.63
N ALA A 323 -20.24 9.85 -13.93
CA ALA A 323 -21.16 10.81 -13.35
C ALA A 323 -21.89 11.59 -14.45
N ASN A 324 -23.01 11.07 -14.95
CA ASN A 324 -23.80 11.71 -16.00
C ASN A 324 -25.14 12.16 -15.44
N THR A 325 -25.37 13.47 -15.45
CA THR A 325 -26.69 14.08 -15.30
C THR A 325 -26.99 14.83 -16.58
N ARG A 326 -27.90 14.35 -17.43
CA ARG A 326 -28.25 14.99 -18.71
C ARG A 326 -29.66 15.53 -18.74
N LYS A 327 -30.59 14.84 -18.07
CA LYS A 327 -32.01 15.19 -18.02
C LYS A 327 -32.40 15.65 -16.62
N LYS A 328 -33.58 16.25 -16.53
CA LYS A 328 -34.18 16.64 -15.27
C LYS A 328 -34.48 15.44 -14.35
N GLU A 329 -34.65 14.25 -14.88
CA GLU A 329 -34.92 13.07 -14.06
C GLU A 329 -33.62 12.39 -13.59
N ASP A 330 -32.45 12.82 -14.09
CA ASP A 330 -31.18 12.17 -13.80
C ASP A 330 -30.61 12.64 -12.44
N LEU A 331 -29.98 11.72 -11.73
CA LEU A 331 -29.09 11.98 -10.60
C LEU A 331 -27.68 11.47 -10.93
N GLY A 332 -26.74 12.40 -11.09
CA GLY A 332 -25.32 12.10 -11.26
C GLY A 332 -24.65 11.94 -9.91
N LEU A 333 -23.58 11.13 -9.86
CA LEU A 333 -22.86 10.82 -8.63
C LEU A 333 -21.37 11.05 -8.84
N ASP A 334 -20.77 11.91 -8.03
CA ASP A 334 -19.33 12.15 -7.97
C ASP A 334 -18.83 11.96 -6.54
N PHE A 335 -17.74 11.23 -6.40
CA PHE A 335 -17.14 10.88 -5.10
C PHE A 335 -15.62 10.81 -5.21
N SER A 336 -15.04 11.61 -6.11
CA SER A 336 -13.59 11.69 -6.26
C SER A 336 -12.92 12.16 -4.97
N GLY A 337 -11.90 11.44 -4.50
CA GLY A 337 -11.28 11.73 -3.21
C GLY A 337 -9.89 11.16 -3.03
N VAL A 338 -9.31 11.49 -1.88
CA VAL A 338 -8.01 10.99 -1.43
C VAL A 338 -8.10 10.54 0.03
N LEU A 339 -7.51 9.39 0.32
CA LEU A 339 -7.23 8.92 1.67
C LEU A 339 -5.72 8.85 1.84
N LEU A 340 -5.17 9.54 2.83
CA LEU A 340 -3.75 9.57 3.16
C LEU A 340 -3.58 9.10 4.60
N ASN A 341 -2.58 8.27 4.84
CA ASN A 341 -2.07 8.00 6.17
C ASN A 341 -0.58 8.25 6.22
N HIS A 342 -0.10 8.73 7.36
CA HIS A 342 1.32 9.00 7.53
C HIS A 342 1.75 8.92 8.99
N GLY A 343 3.02 8.60 9.21
CA GLY A 343 3.53 8.47 10.57
C GLY A 343 5.04 8.29 10.64
N PHE A 344 5.60 8.62 11.79
CA PHE A 344 6.98 8.30 12.10
C PHE A 344 7.16 6.79 12.19
N THR A 345 8.27 6.25 11.69
CA THR A 345 8.51 4.81 11.60
C THR A 345 9.91 4.44 12.10
N PHE A 346 10.01 3.31 12.80
CA PHE A 346 11.26 2.67 13.16
C PHE A 346 11.36 1.33 12.46
N LYS A 347 12.52 1.04 11.85
CA LYS A 347 12.74 -0.15 11.03
C LYS A 347 14.01 -0.85 11.49
N MET A 348 13.98 -2.16 11.58
CA MET A 348 15.14 -3.00 11.78
C MET A 348 15.12 -4.13 10.77
N TYR A 349 16.21 -4.31 10.04
CA TYR A 349 16.42 -5.47 9.20
C TYR A 349 17.66 -6.22 9.67
N ILE A 350 17.57 -7.55 9.63
CA ILE A 350 18.68 -8.44 9.89
C ILE A 350 18.76 -9.37 8.69
N ALA A 351 19.87 -9.34 7.97
CA ALA A 351 20.13 -10.16 6.80
C ALA A 351 21.37 -11.02 7.00
N PHE A 352 21.36 -12.22 6.44
CA PHE A 352 22.41 -13.23 6.61
C PHE A 352 22.76 -13.93 5.30
N ASP A 353 24.05 -14.01 4.99
CA ASP A 353 24.60 -14.74 3.86
C ASP A 353 26.07 -15.12 4.12
N ARG A 354 26.37 -16.42 4.08
CA ARG A 354 27.73 -16.93 4.34
C ARG A 354 28.77 -16.40 3.35
N ARG A 355 28.35 -16.07 2.12
CA ARG A 355 29.24 -15.55 1.06
C ARG A 355 29.77 -14.15 1.36
N TRP A 356 29.28 -13.49 2.40
CA TRP A 356 29.80 -12.19 2.83
C TRP A 356 31.05 -12.30 3.70
N ASN A 357 31.42 -13.51 4.13
CA ASN A 357 32.68 -13.81 4.83
C ASN A 357 33.89 -13.90 3.89
N ASP A 358 33.68 -14.34 2.65
CA ASP A 358 34.77 -14.84 1.79
C ASP A 358 35.62 -13.73 1.12
N MET A 359 35.50 -12.46 1.54
CA MET A 359 36.19 -11.32 0.89
C MET A 359 36.65 -10.22 1.87
N GLU A 360 37.12 -10.60 3.07
CA GLU A 360 38.01 -9.72 3.86
C GLU A 360 39.48 -9.95 3.52
#